data_AF-A0A842XKE9-F1
#
_entry.id   AF-A0A842XKE9-F1
#
_cell.length_a   1.000
_cell.length_b   1.000
_cell.length_c   1.000
_cell.angle_alpha   90.00
_cell.angle_beta   90.00
_cell.angle_gamma   90.00
#
_symmetry.space_group_name_H-M   'P 1'
#
loop_
_entity.id
_entity.type
_entity.pdbx_description
1 polymer ?
#
loop_
_entity_poly.entity_id
_entity_poly.type
_entity_poly.pdbx_seq_one_letter_code
_entity_poly.pdbx_strand_id
1 'polypeptide(L)'
;FAFMAKHASVIMMSNYMPVRRARAQNEPGGMPLGINADCTRSPALFPDDPVRAELESIAVAALVQDQLWFGTYMSGGVGFTQYASATYTDNILEDFCYKGDEIAVDMFGDRCAAEWSMENVEKLIRAESDYCLTQYEAYPTVAESHFGGSVRAACQSAGASTAVASATGCAECALNGWALAQLLHYASVGRLGFYGYDLQDQCTSSTSFAYRSDEGLPFEMRGTNYPNFAMNVGHQSAYAGLVAGAHLSHKDAWVLSPLIKVAFADRDLPFDWGYTTREFGRGALREFKPAGERDLIIP
;
A
#
# COMPACT_ATOMS: atom_id res chain seq x y z
N PHE A 1 31.44 -2.99 -21.87
CA PHE A 1 30.59 -1.90 -21.33
C PHE A 1 29.10 -2.10 -21.61
N ALA A 2 28.65 -2.26 -22.86
CA ALA A 2 27.21 -2.37 -23.16
C ALA A 2 26.47 -3.48 -22.39
N PHE A 3 27.02 -4.69 -22.34
CA PHE A 3 26.40 -5.80 -21.59
C PHE A 3 26.33 -5.55 -20.08
N MET A 4 27.37 -4.94 -19.50
CA MET A 4 27.40 -4.56 -18.09
C MET A 4 26.25 -3.59 -17.78
N ALA A 5 26.20 -2.47 -18.53
CA ALA A 5 25.23 -1.39 -18.31
C ALA A 5 23.78 -1.78 -18.61
N LYS A 6 23.54 -2.77 -19.48
CA LYS A 6 22.17 -3.14 -19.92
C LYS A 6 21.67 -4.47 -19.35
N HIS A 7 22.52 -5.24 -18.68
CA HIS A 7 22.15 -6.58 -18.22
C HIS A 7 22.85 -7.00 -16.93
N ALA A 8 24.18 -7.11 -16.93
CA ALA A 8 24.88 -7.78 -15.84
C ALA A 8 24.83 -7.05 -14.49
N SER A 9 24.65 -5.73 -14.49
CA SER A 9 24.66 -4.91 -13.27
C SER A 9 23.57 -3.84 -13.22
N VAL A 10 22.58 -3.91 -14.12
CA VAL A 10 21.48 -2.93 -14.12
C VAL A 10 20.42 -3.39 -13.13
N ILE A 11 19.93 -2.46 -12.32
CA ILE A 11 18.76 -2.67 -11.47
C ILE A 11 17.65 -1.81 -12.04
N MET A 12 16.62 -2.48 -12.53
CA MET A 12 15.41 -1.84 -13.05
C MET A 12 14.43 -1.59 -11.89
N MET A 13 13.51 -0.63 -12.06
CA MET A 13 12.41 -0.44 -11.12
C MET A 13 11.44 -1.63 -11.16
N SER A 14 11.28 -2.22 -12.34
CA SER A 14 10.42 -3.37 -12.57
C SER A 14 10.80 -4.12 -13.85
N ASN A 15 10.43 -5.38 -13.94
CA ASN A 15 10.59 -6.18 -15.16
C ASN A 15 9.38 -6.02 -16.10
N TYR A 16 9.48 -6.59 -17.31
CA TYR A 16 8.40 -6.61 -18.30
C TYR A 16 7.18 -7.42 -17.84
N MET A 17 6.05 -7.23 -18.53
CA MET A 17 4.77 -7.87 -18.17
C MET A 17 4.33 -9.00 -19.13
N PRO A 18 3.56 -10.00 -18.65
CA PRO A 18 2.95 -11.02 -19.50
C PRO A 18 2.06 -10.44 -20.61
N VAL A 19 1.97 -11.14 -21.74
CA VAL A 19 1.48 -10.60 -23.01
C VAL A 19 0.04 -10.07 -23.01
N ARG A 20 -0.84 -10.56 -22.12
CA ARG A 20 -2.21 -10.02 -21.96
C ARG A 20 -2.21 -8.54 -21.55
N ARG A 21 -1.17 -8.12 -20.84
CA ARG A 21 -0.95 -6.77 -20.32
C ARG A 21 0.49 -6.32 -20.63
N ALA A 22 0.91 -6.57 -21.87
CA ALA A 22 2.30 -6.38 -22.31
C ALA A 22 2.77 -4.94 -22.04
N ARG A 23 3.89 -4.84 -21.33
CA ARG A 23 4.54 -3.59 -20.93
C ARG A 23 6.05 -3.80 -20.84
N ALA A 24 6.78 -2.72 -21.07
CA ALA A 24 8.22 -2.70 -20.96
C ALA A 24 8.67 -2.80 -19.49
N GLN A 25 10.00 -2.84 -19.29
CA GLN A 25 10.61 -2.65 -17.98
C GLN A 25 10.29 -1.25 -17.44
N ASN A 26 10.40 -1.06 -16.13
CA ASN A 26 10.13 0.20 -15.41
C ASN A 26 8.68 0.70 -15.50
N GLU A 27 7.73 -0.17 -15.85
CA GLU A 27 6.30 0.12 -15.84
C GLU A 27 5.67 -0.29 -14.49
N PRO A 28 4.61 0.40 -14.01
CA PRO A 28 4.00 0.14 -12.70
C PRO A 28 3.60 -1.31 -12.47
N GLY A 29 3.12 -1.97 -13.54
CA GLY A 29 2.61 -3.34 -13.51
C GLY A 29 3.60 -4.37 -12.94
N GLY A 30 4.90 -4.15 -13.14
CA GLY A 30 5.95 -5.06 -12.68
C GLY A 30 6.67 -4.60 -11.41
N MET A 31 6.25 -3.48 -10.80
CA MET A 31 6.92 -2.89 -9.65
C MET A 31 6.48 -3.60 -8.36
N PRO A 32 7.40 -4.22 -7.59
CA PRO A 32 7.06 -4.83 -6.31
C PRO A 32 6.62 -3.80 -5.27
N LEU A 33 5.81 -4.23 -4.31
CA LEU A 33 5.32 -3.41 -3.20
C LEU A 33 6.47 -2.84 -2.36
N GLY A 34 7.50 -3.65 -2.10
CA GLY A 34 8.68 -3.20 -1.36
C GLY A 34 9.50 -2.14 -2.10
N ILE A 35 9.53 -2.18 -3.44
CA ILE A 35 10.15 -1.12 -4.24
C ILE A 35 9.36 0.19 -4.11
N ASN A 36 8.02 0.14 -4.11
CA ASN A 36 7.19 1.31 -3.84
C ASN A 36 7.53 1.94 -2.47
N ALA A 37 7.54 1.11 -1.42
CA ALA A 37 7.87 1.56 -0.08
C ALA A 37 9.28 2.16 -0.01
N ASP A 38 10.25 1.56 -0.72
CA ASP A 38 11.62 2.04 -0.74
C ASP A 38 11.81 3.37 -1.45
N CYS A 39 10.93 3.74 -2.39
CA CYS A 39 10.94 5.07 -3.02
C CYS A 39 10.63 6.21 -2.04
N THR A 40 9.92 5.95 -0.94
CA THR A 40 9.58 7.00 0.03
C THR A 40 10.74 7.31 0.99
N ARG A 41 10.86 8.57 1.40
CA ARG A 41 11.88 9.01 2.38
C ARG A 41 11.36 9.07 3.82
N SER A 42 10.07 8.77 4.03
CA SER A 42 9.45 8.82 5.36
C SER A 42 10.26 8.08 6.43
N PRO A 43 10.73 6.82 6.21
CA PRO A 43 11.50 6.10 7.24
C PRO A 43 12.79 6.79 7.69
N ALA A 44 13.45 7.52 6.79
CA ALA A 44 14.70 8.22 7.10
C ALA A 44 14.47 9.59 7.77
N LEU A 45 13.34 10.22 7.48
CA LEU A 45 12.98 11.54 8.02
C LEU A 45 12.26 11.44 9.37
N PHE A 46 11.49 10.38 9.57
CA PHE A 46 10.66 10.14 10.76
C PHE A 46 10.84 8.68 11.23
N PRO A 47 12.03 8.32 11.74
CA PRO A 47 12.39 6.93 12.03
C PRO A 47 11.59 6.28 13.17
N ASP A 48 10.97 7.08 14.04
CA ASP A 48 10.19 6.60 15.18
C ASP A 48 8.67 6.54 14.91
N ASP A 49 8.26 6.86 13.67
CA ASP A 49 6.86 6.95 13.23
C ASP A 49 6.55 5.95 12.09
N PRO A 50 6.33 4.66 12.42
CA PRO A 50 6.04 3.60 11.44
C PRO A 50 4.76 3.87 10.67
N VAL A 51 3.73 4.41 11.32
CA VAL A 51 2.43 4.70 10.72
C VAL A 51 2.55 5.77 9.65
N ARG A 52 3.33 6.83 9.88
CA ARG A 52 3.61 7.83 8.83
C ARG A 52 4.30 7.20 7.61
N ALA A 53 5.24 6.28 7.79
CA ALA A 53 5.87 5.62 6.64
C ALA A 53 4.93 4.71 5.86
N GLU A 54 4.04 4.01 6.56
CA GLU A 54 2.94 3.27 5.96
C GLU A 54 2.06 4.21 5.11
N LEU A 55 1.58 5.33 5.66
CA LEU A 55 0.70 6.28 4.97
C LEU A 55 1.37 6.99 3.79
N GLU A 56 2.66 7.34 3.89
CA GLU A 56 3.41 7.90 2.76
C GLU A 56 3.60 6.87 1.64
N SER A 57 3.87 5.60 1.96
CA SER A 57 3.94 4.52 0.98
C SER A 57 2.58 4.25 0.32
N ILE A 58 1.50 4.30 1.10
CA ILE A 58 0.12 4.19 0.64
C ILE A 58 -0.20 5.29 -0.36
N ALA A 59 0.13 6.55 -0.05
CA ALA A 59 -0.15 7.68 -0.94
C ALA A 59 0.54 7.51 -2.30
N VAL A 60 1.81 7.08 -2.33
CA VAL A 60 2.51 6.77 -3.58
C VAL A 60 1.81 5.62 -4.32
N ALA A 61 1.53 4.52 -3.65
CA ALA A 61 0.95 3.34 -4.27
C ALA A 61 -0.48 3.59 -4.78
N ALA A 62 -1.28 4.40 -4.09
CA ALA A 62 -2.61 4.79 -4.53
C ALA A 62 -2.56 5.58 -5.85
N LEU A 63 -1.63 6.53 -5.98
CA LEU A 63 -1.44 7.25 -7.23
C LEU A 63 -0.93 6.30 -8.34
N VAL A 64 0.15 5.56 -8.06
CA VAL A 64 0.84 4.75 -9.08
C VAL A 64 0.02 3.55 -9.52
N GLN A 65 -0.56 2.81 -8.58
CA GLN A 65 -1.25 1.55 -8.86
C GLN A 65 -2.73 1.75 -9.16
N ASP A 66 -3.44 2.58 -8.39
CA ASP A 66 -4.89 2.73 -8.61
C ASP A 66 -5.20 3.79 -9.68
N GLN A 67 -4.62 5.00 -9.60
CA GLN A 67 -4.95 6.06 -10.56
C GLN A 67 -4.26 5.87 -11.92
N LEU A 68 -2.94 5.62 -11.91
CA LEU A 68 -2.18 5.47 -13.15
C LEU A 68 -2.30 4.06 -13.72
N TRP A 69 -1.87 3.02 -12.99
CA TRP A 69 -1.85 1.66 -13.53
C TRP A 69 -3.25 1.13 -13.84
N PHE A 70 -4.09 0.94 -12.83
CA PHE A 70 -5.44 0.42 -13.05
C PHE A 70 -6.32 1.45 -13.77
N GLY A 71 -6.30 2.71 -13.33
CA GLY A 71 -7.18 3.77 -13.82
C GLY A 71 -6.84 4.32 -15.20
N THR A 72 -5.63 4.07 -15.71
CA THR A 72 -5.20 4.54 -17.04
C THR A 72 -4.60 3.42 -17.88
N TYR A 73 -3.51 2.79 -17.46
CA TYR A 73 -2.80 1.80 -18.28
C TYR A 73 -3.63 0.56 -18.60
N MET A 74 -4.50 0.16 -17.67
CA MET A 74 -5.32 -1.07 -17.74
C MET A 74 -6.81 -0.78 -17.97
N SER A 75 -7.23 0.49 -17.98
CA SER A 75 -8.60 0.89 -18.28
C SER A 75 -8.67 2.22 -19.06
N GLY A 76 -8.72 3.37 -18.37
CA GLY A 76 -8.85 4.71 -18.93
C GLY A 76 -10.23 5.35 -18.74
N GLY A 77 -10.36 6.61 -19.17
CA GLY A 77 -11.57 7.41 -19.02
C GLY A 77 -11.55 8.29 -17.78
N VAL A 78 -12.67 8.39 -17.06
CA VAL A 78 -12.76 9.13 -15.78
C VAL A 78 -11.78 8.55 -14.74
N GLY A 79 -11.57 7.24 -14.77
CA GLY A 79 -10.59 6.57 -13.94
C GLY A 79 -11.03 6.40 -12.48
N PHE A 80 -10.04 6.27 -11.60
CA PHE A 80 -10.20 5.73 -10.25
C PHE A 80 -9.73 6.69 -9.15
N THR A 81 -9.91 8.00 -9.36
CA THR A 81 -9.43 9.04 -8.44
C THR A 81 -9.89 8.82 -7.00
N GLN A 82 -11.18 8.57 -6.77
CA GLN A 82 -11.72 8.42 -5.42
C GLN A 82 -11.51 7.03 -4.81
N TYR A 83 -11.17 6.02 -5.61
CA TYR A 83 -10.68 4.76 -5.06
C TYR A 83 -9.32 4.96 -4.39
N ALA A 84 -8.44 5.73 -5.05
CA ALA A 84 -7.12 6.05 -4.54
C ALA A 84 -7.18 7.08 -3.39
N SER A 85 -7.87 8.21 -3.60
CA SER A 85 -7.83 9.34 -2.66
C SER A 85 -8.35 9.01 -1.28
N ALA A 86 -9.31 8.09 -1.16
CA ALA A 86 -9.79 7.61 0.14
C ALA A 86 -8.66 7.11 1.07
N THR A 87 -7.53 6.65 0.50
CA THR A 87 -6.39 6.18 1.29
C THR A 87 -5.36 7.28 1.63
N TYR A 88 -5.53 8.50 1.14
CA TYR A 88 -4.61 9.62 1.40
C TYR A 88 -5.31 10.96 1.70
N THR A 89 -6.62 10.97 1.93
CA THR A 89 -7.40 12.18 2.24
C THR A 89 -8.19 12.03 3.53
N ASP A 90 -8.65 13.17 4.06
CA ASP A 90 -9.56 13.30 5.20
C ASP A 90 -9.06 12.69 6.52
N ASN A 91 -7.80 12.24 6.56
CA ASN A 91 -7.18 11.53 7.68
C ASN A 91 -7.98 10.31 8.18
N ILE A 92 -8.88 9.74 7.36
CA ILE A 92 -9.70 8.59 7.75
C ILE A 92 -8.84 7.34 7.89
N LEU A 93 -8.05 7.01 6.87
CA LEU A 93 -7.11 5.89 6.97
C LEU A 93 -5.97 6.18 7.96
N GLU A 94 -5.57 7.44 8.08
CA GLU A 94 -4.58 7.86 9.07
C GLU A 94 -5.03 7.53 10.49
N ASP A 95 -6.26 7.90 10.86
CA ASP A 95 -6.87 7.58 12.15
C ASP A 95 -6.87 6.07 12.42
N PHE A 96 -7.28 5.26 11.45
CA PHE A 96 -7.34 3.80 11.58
C PHE A 96 -5.96 3.17 11.77
N CYS A 97 -4.97 3.59 10.99
CA CYS A 97 -3.62 3.04 11.11
C CYS A 97 -2.96 3.44 12.45
N TYR A 98 -3.13 4.68 12.91
CA TYR A 98 -2.62 5.08 14.22
C TYR A 98 -3.34 4.35 15.35
N LYS A 99 -4.64 4.12 15.23
CA LYS A 99 -5.35 3.31 16.22
C LYS A 99 -4.88 1.86 16.24
N GLY A 100 -4.61 1.28 15.07
CA GLY A 100 -4.03 -0.05 14.96
C GLY A 100 -2.68 -0.18 15.67
N ASP A 101 -1.77 0.79 15.48
CA ASP A 101 -0.47 0.84 16.20
C ASP A 101 -0.66 0.97 17.72
N GLU A 102 -1.59 1.84 18.17
CA GLU A 102 -1.94 1.97 19.60
C GLU A 102 -2.43 0.64 20.17
N ILE A 103 -3.36 -0.05 19.50
CA ILE A 103 -3.88 -1.36 19.92
C ILE A 103 -2.75 -2.39 20.02
N ALA A 104 -1.82 -2.39 19.07
CA ALA A 104 -0.67 -3.29 19.09
C ALA A 104 0.21 -3.07 20.33
N VAL A 105 0.58 -1.81 20.60
CA VAL A 105 1.42 -1.45 21.75
C VAL A 105 0.68 -1.71 23.06
N ASP A 106 -0.61 -1.39 23.16
CA ASP A 106 -1.41 -1.65 24.36
C ASP A 106 -1.53 -3.14 24.68
N MET A 107 -1.66 -3.99 23.67
CA MET A 107 -1.81 -5.44 23.86
C MET A 107 -0.50 -6.15 24.19
N PHE A 108 0.65 -5.66 23.71
CA PHE A 108 1.92 -6.39 23.79
C PHE A 108 3.06 -5.61 24.46
N GLY A 109 2.83 -4.35 24.84
CA GLY A 109 3.76 -3.48 25.57
C GLY A 109 4.78 -2.74 24.71
N ASP A 110 5.13 -3.27 23.54
CA ASP A 110 6.01 -2.63 22.56
C ASP A 110 5.68 -3.13 21.14
N ARG A 111 6.15 -2.42 20.13
CA ARG A 111 6.09 -2.87 18.73
C ARG A 111 6.97 -4.12 18.55
N CYS A 112 6.59 -4.98 17.61
CA CYS A 112 7.30 -6.24 17.30
C CYS A 112 7.43 -7.21 18.49
N ALA A 113 6.64 -7.06 19.56
CA ALA A 113 6.68 -7.90 20.75
C ALA A 113 5.77 -9.13 20.67
N ALA A 114 4.85 -9.19 19.70
CA ALA A 114 3.92 -10.31 19.53
C ALA A 114 4.57 -11.49 18.80
N GLU A 115 4.43 -12.69 19.36
CA GLU A 115 4.77 -13.92 18.64
C GLU A 115 3.90 -14.10 17.39
N TRP A 116 4.49 -14.66 16.33
CA TRP A 116 3.81 -14.93 15.07
C TRP A 116 2.88 -16.14 15.18
N SER A 117 1.64 -15.89 15.65
CA SER A 117 0.61 -16.91 15.78
C SER A 117 -0.74 -16.43 15.24
N MET A 118 -1.54 -17.38 14.74
CA MET A 118 -2.90 -17.08 14.27
C MET A 118 -3.80 -16.50 15.37
N GLU A 119 -3.58 -16.89 16.62
CA GLU A 119 -4.30 -16.34 17.79
C GLU A 119 -4.01 -14.85 17.97
N ASN A 120 -2.73 -14.46 17.86
CA ASN A 120 -2.34 -13.05 17.97
C ASN A 120 -2.85 -12.24 16.77
N VAL A 121 -2.80 -12.80 15.56
CA VAL A 121 -3.41 -12.16 14.38
C VAL A 121 -4.91 -11.96 14.58
N GLU A 122 -5.64 -12.99 15.02
CA GLU A 122 -7.09 -12.91 15.19
C GLU A 122 -7.50 -11.85 16.23
N LYS A 123 -6.86 -11.81 17.41
CA LYS A 123 -7.25 -10.86 18.45
C LYS A 123 -6.97 -9.40 18.04
N LEU A 124 -5.85 -9.13 17.35
CA LEU A 124 -5.51 -7.80 16.84
C LEU A 124 -6.52 -7.36 15.78
N ILE A 125 -6.78 -8.22 14.79
CA ILE A 125 -7.70 -7.91 13.70
C ILE A 125 -9.12 -7.69 14.20
N ARG A 126 -9.61 -8.51 15.15
CA ARG A 126 -10.95 -8.31 15.72
C ARG A 126 -11.07 -6.98 16.44
N ALA A 127 -10.08 -6.61 17.25
CA ALA A 127 -10.11 -5.36 18.02
C ALA A 127 -10.09 -4.14 17.09
N GLU A 128 -9.17 -4.09 16.13
CA GLU A 128 -9.05 -2.94 15.24
C GLU A 128 -10.16 -2.90 14.17
N SER A 129 -10.65 -4.05 13.70
CA SER A 129 -11.81 -4.07 12.79
C SER A 129 -13.07 -3.54 13.45
N ASP A 130 -13.29 -3.84 14.74
CA ASP A 130 -14.40 -3.27 15.51
C ASP A 130 -14.30 -1.75 15.60
N TYR A 131 -13.10 -1.21 15.89
CA TYR A 131 -12.85 0.22 15.89
C TYR A 131 -13.14 0.87 14.53
N CYS A 132 -12.49 0.38 13.47
CA CYS A 132 -12.62 0.90 12.11
C CYS A 132 -14.07 0.91 11.62
N LEU A 133 -14.79 -0.21 11.79
CA LEU A 133 -16.19 -0.32 11.36
C LEU A 133 -17.11 0.59 12.19
N THR A 134 -16.85 0.68 13.50
CA THR A 134 -17.57 1.61 14.38
C THR A 134 -17.41 3.05 13.91
N GLN A 135 -16.24 3.47 13.41
CA GLN A 135 -16.08 4.85 12.91
C GLN A 135 -17.01 5.16 11.74
N TYR A 136 -17.19 4.22 10.81
CA TYR A 136 -18.15 4.40 9.70
C TYR A 136 -19.61 4.42 10.16
N GLU A 137 -19.96 3.70 11.23
CA GLU A 137 -21.32 3.64 11.76
C GLU A 137 -21.67 4.82 12.67
N ALA A 138 -20.75 5.19 13.57
CA ALA A 138 -20.93 6.23 14.56
C ALA A 138 -20.78 7.64 13.98
N TYR A 139 -19.99 7.80 12.91
CA TYR A 139 -19.76 9.09 12.24
C TYR A 139 -20.20 9.01 10.78
N PRO A 140 -21.49 9.26 10.47
CA PRO A 140 -22.03 9.11 9.12
C PRO A 140 -21.29 9.88 8.04
N THR A 141 -20.67 11.03 8.39
CA THR A 141 -19.85 11.82 7.46
C THR A 141 -18.59 11.10 7.00
N VAL A 142 -18.02 10.21 7.83
CA VAL A 142 -16.87 9.37 7.44
C VAL A 142 -17.30 8.38 6.37
N ALA A 143 -18.47 7.74 6.54
CA ALA A 143 -19.04 6.86 5.53
C ALA A 143 -19.54 7.60 4.30
N GLU A 144 -19.92 8.88 4.42
CA GLU A 144 -20.28 9.75 3.30
C GLU A 144 -19.05 10.13 2.46
N SER A 145 -17.93 10.52 3.08
CA SER A 145 -16.65 10.69 2.38
C SER A 145 -16.23 9.40 1.69
N HIS A 146 -16.28 8.28 2.41
CA HIS A 146 -16.01 6.94 1.87
C HIS A 146 -17.30 6.25 1.41
N PHE A 147 -18.08 6.90 0.53
CA PHE A 147 -19.39 6.40 0.09
C PHE A 147 -19.31 5.03 -0.62
N GLY A 148 -18.19 4.73 -1.28
CA GLY A 148 -17.93 3.46 -1.94
C GLY A 148 -17.55 2.36 -0.95
N GLY A 149 -18.22 1.21 -1.01
CA GLY A 149 -17.90 0.08 -0.11
C GLY A 149 -16.45 -0.41 -0.24
N SER A 150 -15.88 -0.36 -1.44
CA SER A 150 -14.51 -0.81 -1.71
C SER A 150 -13.47 -0.01 -0.93
N VAL A 151 -13.65 1.32 -0.81
CA VAL A 151 -12.69 2.14 -0.07
C VAL A 151 -12.85 2.00 1.43
N ARG A 152 -14.07 1.70 1.92
CA ARG A 152 -14.28 1.32 3.31
C ARG A 152 -13.60 0.00 3.64
N ALA A 153 -13.75 -1.00 2.76
CA ALA A 153 -13.10 -2.30 2.87
C ALA A 153 -11.57 -2.17 2.85
N ALA A 154 -11.04 -1.36 1.93
CA ALA A 154 -9.61 -1.09 1.82
C ALA A 154 -9.07 -0.42 3.10
N CYS A 155 -9.70 0.66 3.56
CA CYS A 155 -9.19 1.42 4.69
C CYS A 155 -9.33 0.68 6.02
N GLN A 156 -10.47 0.01 6.25
CA GLN A 156 -10.64 -0.79 7.46
C GLN A 156 -9.67 -1.98 7.50
N SER A 157 -9.45 -2.65 6.37
CA SER A 157 -8.51 -3.78 6.33
C SER A 157 -7.07 -3.33 6.44
N ALA A 158 -6.73 -2.14 5.93
CA ALA A 158 -5.44 -1.52 6.12
C ALA A 158 -5.20 -1.22 7.61
N GLY A 159 -6.08 -0.45 8.27
CA GLY A 159 -5.95 -0.14 9.70
C GLY A 159 -5.87 -1.39 10.58
N ALA A 160 -6.77 -2.36 10.35
CA ALA A 160 -6.72 -3.65 11.05
C ALA A 160 -5.39 -4.38 10.87
N SER A 161 -4.84 -4.37 9.66
CA SER A 161 -3.57 -5.03 9.37
C SER A 161 -2.37 -4.23 9.87
N THR A 162 -2.48 -2.91 10.04
CA THR A 162 -1.47 -2.07 10.72
C THR A 162 -1.27 -2.53 12.16
N ALA A 163 -2.34 -2.93 12.87
CA ALA A 163 -2.21 -3.51 14.21
C ALA A 163 -1.36 -4.79 14.21
N VAL A 164 -1.54 -5.65 13.20
CA VAL A 164 -0.73 -6.87 13.04
C VAL A 164 0.70 -6.56 12.64
N ALA A 165 0.91 -5.66 11.67
CA ALA A 165 2.23 -5.23 11.22
C ALA A 165 3.05 -4.64 12.38
N SER A 166 2.43 -3.76 13.18
CA SER A 166 3.05 -3.09 14.31
C SER A 166 3.36 -4.06 15.45
N ALA A 167 2.45 -4.97 15.77
CA ALA A 167 2.65 -5.94 16.85
C ALA A 167 3.72 -6.99 16.52
N THR A 168 3.79 -7.44 15.25
CA THR A 168 4.61 -8.60 14.86
C THR A 168 5.90 -8.24 14.13
N GLY A 169 6.00 -7.05 13.55
CA GLY A 169 7.09 -6.68 12.63
C GLY A 169 7.17 -7.55 11.39
N CYS A 170 6.08 -8.22 10.99
CA CYS A 170 6.08 -9.22 9.92
C CYS A 170 5.01 -8.91 8.86
N ALA A 171 5.45 -8.66 7.63
CA ALA A 171 4.55 -8.33 6.52
C ALA A 171 3.62 -9.50 6.17
N GLU A 172 4.10 -10.75 6.19
CA GLU A 172 3.25 -11.90 5.86
C GLU A 172 2.15 -12.13 6.90
N CYS A 173 2.42 -11.83 8.19
CA CYS A 173 1.38 -11.81 9.23
C CYS A 173 0.34 -10.72 8.93
N ALA A 174 0.78 -9.53 8.53
CA ALA A 174 -0.13 -8.44 8.15
C ALA A 174 -1.00 -8.81 6.93
N LEU A 175 -0.47 -9.50 5.92
CA LEU A 175 -1.25 -10.01 4.79
C LEU A 175 -2.30 -11.05 5.22
N ASN A 176 -1.96 -11.91 6.17
CA ASN A 176 -2.92 -12.85 6.74
C ASN A 176 -4.01 -12.11 7.54
N GLY A 177 -3.62 -11.06 8.27
CA GLY A 177 -4.54 -10.16 8.96
C GLY A 177 -5.53 -9.48 8.01
N TRP A 178 -5.04 -8.98 6.86
CA TRP A 178 -5.88 -8.39 5.81
C TRP A 178 -6.98 -9.34 5.35
N ALA A 179 -6.63 -10.62 5.11
CA ALA A 179 -7.61 -11.63 4.70
C ALA A 179 -8.75 -11.78 5.73
N LEU A 180 -8.41 -11.84 7.01
CA LEU A 180 -9.41 -11.92 8.08
C LEU A 180 -10.25 -10.64 8.18
N ALA A 181 -9.63 -9.47 8.07
CA ALA A 181 -10.33 -8.18 8.11
C ALA A 181 -11.38 -8.05 7.00
N GLN A 182 -11.06 -8.46 5.76
CA GLN A 182 -12.00 -8.45 4.64
C GLN A 182 -13.21 -9.38 4.91
N LEU A 183 -12.96 -10.58 5.45
CA LEU A 183 -14.02 -11.53 5.81
C LEU A 183 -14.91 -11.01 6.96
N LEU A 184 -14.31 -10.40 7.98
CA LEU A 184 -15.04 -9.78 9.08
C LEU A 184 -15.90 -8.61 8.61
N HIS A 185 -15.37 -7.75 7.74
CA HIS A 185 -16.13 -6.64 7.15
C HIS A 185 -17.38 -7.16 6.44
N TYR A 186 -17.22 -8.17 5.57
CA TYR A 186 -18.34 -8.75 4.85
C TYR A 186 -19.39 -9.32 5.82
N ALA A 187 -18.95 -10.06 6.84
CA ALA A 187 -19.81 -10.68 7.83
C ALA A 187 -20.57 -9.65 8.70
N SER A 188 -19.91 -8.55 9.09
CA SER A 188 -20.48 -7.52 9.97
C SER A 188 -21.45 -6.59 9.23
N VAL A 189 -21.08 -6.13 8.02
CA VAL A 189 -21.81 -5.07 7.32
C VAL A 189 -22.79 -5.64 6.28
N GLY A 190 -22.65 -6.92 5.92
CA GLY A 190 -23.47 -7.58 4.88
C GLY A 190 -23.18 -7.11 3.46
N ARG A 191 -22.05 -6.42 3.25
CA ARG A 191 -21.52 -5.93 1.98
C ARG A 191 -20.02 -5.68 2.10
N LEU A 192 -19.34 -5.54 0.96
CA LEU A 192 -17.91 -5.22 0.91
C LEU A 192 -17.63 -4.17 -0.17
N GLY A 193 -17.01 -4.54 -1.28
CA GLY A 193 -16.66 -3.65 -2.38
C GLY A 193 -17.51 -3.82 -3.65
N PHE A 194 -16.97 -3.33 -4.75
CA PHE A 194 -17.55 -3.47 -6.09
C PHE A 194 -17.54 -4.93 -6.56
N TYR A 195 -18.19 -5.22 -7.69
CA TYR A 195 -18.20 -6.56 -8.27
C TYR A 195 -16.77 -7.00 -8.64
N GLY A 196 -16.25 -7.98 -7.90
CA GLY A 196 -14.94 -8.57 -8.11
C GLY A 196 -13.84 -7.91 -7.30
N TYR A 197 -14.20 -6.95 -6.43
CA TYR A 197 -13.27 -6.35 -5.45
C TYR A 197 -12.50 -7.44 -4.70
N ASP A 198 -13.23 -8.43 -4.18
CA ASP A 198 -12.74 -9.45 -3.27
C ASP A 198 -12.12 -10.67 -3.96
N LEU A 199 -11.83 -10.61 -5.26
CA LEU A 199 -11.15 -11.70 -5.96
C LEU A 199 -9.87 -12.12 -5.23
N GLN A 200 -9.03 -11.15 -4.87
CA GLN A 200 -7.80 -11.44 -4.15
C GLN A 200 -8.04 -11.75 -2.68
N ASP A 201 -9.03 -11.11 -2.05
CA ASP A 201 -9.33 -11.29 -0.64
C ASP A 201 -9.78 -12.72 -0.33
N GLN A 202 -10.65 -13.29 -1.17
CA GLN A 202 -11.07 -14.69 -1.06
C GLN A 202 -9.92 -15.67 -1.30
N CYS A 203 -8.89 -15.27 -2.05
CA CYS A 203 -7.70 -16.08 -2.29
C CYS A 203 -6.61 -15.91 -1.21
N THR A 204 -6.62 -14.82 -0.45
CA THR A 204 -5.48 -14.47 0.42
C THR A 204 -5.32 -15.45 1.59
N SER A 205 -6.42 -15.98 2.12
CA SER A 205 -6.40 -16.99 3.19
C SER A 205 -5.65 -18.28 2.79
N SER A 206 -5.73 -18.70 1.53
CA SER A 206 -5.04 -19.90 1.03
C SER A 206 -3.66 -19.62 0.42
N THR A 207 -3.38 -18.36 0.07
CA THR A 207 -2.18 -17.97 -0.67
C THR A 207 -1.17 -17.11 0.10
N SER A 208 -1.51 -16.63 1.31
CA SER A 208 -0.57 -15.92 2.19
C SER A 208 0.66 -16.79 2.48
N PHE A 209 0.48 -17.98 3.06
CA PHE A 209 1.60 -18.89 3.36
C PHE A 209 1.82 -19.99 2.30
N ALA A 210 1.31 -19.82 1.09
CA ALA A 210 1.55 -20.79 0.03
C ALA A 210 3.03 -20.78 -0.38
N TYR A 211 3.51 -21.92 -0.89
CA TYR A 211 4.85 -22.07 -1.48
C TYR A 211 4.80 -22.63 -2.91
N ARG A 212 3.59 -22.74 -3.47
CA ARG A 212 3.36 -23.23 -4.84
C ARG A 212 3.74 -22.17 -5.86
N SER A 213 3.98 -22.62 -7.09
CA SER A 213 4.50 -21.87 -8.24
C SER A 213 4.19 -20.37 -8.27
N ASP A 214 2.91 -20.04 -8.45
CA ASP A 214 2.38 -18.71 -8.72
C ASP A 214 1.45 -18.23 -7.58
N GLU A 215 1.48 -18.94 -6.46
CA GLU A 215 0.70 -18.64 -5.27
C GLU A 215 1.57 -18.14 -4.12
N GLY A 216 2.77 -18.69 -3.97
CA GLY A 216 3.67 -18.36 -2.85
C GLY A 216 4.69 -17.30 -3.21
N LEU A 217 4.68 -16.18 -2.48
CA LEU A 217 5.69 -15.14 -2.60
C LEU A 217 5.67 -14.22 -1.36
N PRO A 218 6.82 -13.89 -0.74
CA PRO A 218 6.85 -12.93 0.37
C PRO A 218 6.17 -11.61 0.00
N PHE A 219 5.42 -11.05 0.94
CA PHE A 219 4.54 -9.91 0.67
C PHE A 219 5.27 -8.72 0.01
N GLU A 220 6.49 -8.38 0.45
CA GLU A 220 7.33 -7.30 -0.08
C GLU A 220 7.62 -7.48 -1.58
N MET A 221 7.71 -8.72 -2.04
CA MET A 221 8.02 -9.09 -3.42
C MET A 221 6.78 -9.21 -4.31
N ARG A 222 5.57 -9.21 -3.73
CA ARG A 222 4.31 -9.17 -4.50
C ARG A 222 4.13 -7.82 -5.18
N GLY A 223 3.14 -7.73 -6.04
CA GLY A 223 2.75 -6.51 -6.75
C GLY A 223 1.67 -6.83 -7.78
N THR A 224 1.35 -5.90 -8.67
CA THR A 224 0.25 -6.02 -9.65
C THR A 224 0.46 -7.08 -10.73
N ASN A 225 1.56 -7.84 -10.70
CA ASN A 225 1.73 -9.02 -11.55
C ASN A 225 1.56 -10.34 -10.79
N TYR A 226 1.50 -10.33 -9.45
CA TYR A 226 1.05 -11.48 -8.67
C TYR A 226 -0.38 -11.83 -9.10
N PRO A 227 -0.71 -13.09 -9.42
CA PRO A 227 -1.91 -13.41 -10.22
C PRO A 227 -3.21 -12.82 -9.69
N ASN A 228 -3.43 -12.93 -8.38
CA ASN A 228 -4.67 -12.47 -7.73
C ASN A 228 -4.73 -10.93 -7.65
N PHE A 229 -3.59 -10.24 -7.66
CA PHE A 229 -3.50 -8.79 -7.46
C PHE A 229 -3.61 -7.98 -8.76
N ALA A 230 -3.74 -8.65 -9.90
CA ALA A 230 -3.46 -8.06 -11.20
C ALA A 230 -4.60 -7.23 -11.81
N MET A 231 -5.71 -6.99 -11.10
CA MET A 231 -6.94 -6.48 -11.72
C MET A 231 -7.71 -5.42 -10.92
N ASN A 232 -7.53 -5.34 -9.60
CA ASN A 232 -8.49 -4.65 -8.73
C ASN A 232 -7.86 -3.49 -7.97
N VAL A 233 -8.55 -2.35 -7.96
CA VAL A 233 -8.24 -1.16 -7.15
C VAL A 233 -8.53 -1.39 -5.66
N GLY A 234 -8.02 -0.52 -4.78
CA GLY A 234 -8.34 -0.52 -3.35
C GLY A 234 -7.56 -1.58 -2.55
N HIS A 235 -6.41 -2.02 -3.05
CA HIS A 235 -5.59 -3.04 -2.38
C HIS A 235 -4.11 -2.68 -2.41
N GLN A 236 -3.55 -2.41 -3.60
CA GLN A 236 -2.11 -2.19 -3.77
C GLN A 236 -1.61 -0.95 -3.02
N SER A 237 -2.48 0.06 -2.86
CA SER A 237 -2.25 1.20 -1.97
C SER A 237 -1.95 0.74 -0.55
N ALA A 238 -2.91 0.08 0.09
CA ALA A 238 -2.78 -0.46 1.44
C ALA A 238 -1.62 -1.44 1.58
N TYR A 239 -1.45 -2.36 0.64
CA TYR A 239 -0.38 -3.37 0.69
C TYR A 239 1.01 -2.76 0.72
N ALA A 240 1.26 -1.71 -0.06
CA ALA A 240 2.54 -1.00 -0.02
C ALA A 240 2.77 -0.30 1.32
N GLY A 241 1.70 0.10 1.99
CA GLY A 241 1.70 0.58 3.37
C GLY A 241 2.10 -0.49 4.36
N LEU A 242 1.41 -1.62 4.35
CA LEU A 242 1.62 -2.71 5.30
C LEU A 242 3.03 -3.28 5.25
N VAL A 243 3.61 -3.42 4.06
CA VAL A 243 5.03 -3.82 3.95
C VAL A 243 5.95 -2.76 4.56
N ALA A 244 5.67 -1.46 4.38
CA ALA A 244 6.47 -0.40 4.98
C ALA A 244 6.32 -0.37 6.52
N GLY A 245 5.09 -0.49 7.02
CA GLY A 245 4.77 -0.46 8.44
C GLY A 245 5.43 -1.60 9.23
N ALA A 246 5.44 -2.81 8.68
CA ALA A 246 6.09 -3.97 9.31
C ALA A 246 7.60 -3.74 9.50
N HIS A 247 8.28 -3.30 8.44
CA HIS A 247 9.72 -3.03 8.47
C HIS A 247 10.08 -1.84 9.36
N LEU A 248 9.33 -0.73 9.30
CA LEU A 248 9.66 0.43 10.13
C LEU A 248 9.34 0.18 11.62
N SER A 249 8.33 -0.64 11.94
CA SER A 249 8.10 -1.11 13.30
C SER A 249 9.31 -1.89 13.85
N HIS A 250 10.01 -2.63 12.98
CA HIS A 250 11.25 -3.33 13.30
C HIS A 250 12.51 -2.43 13.20
N LYS A 251 12.35 -1.14 12.85
CA LYS A 251 13.43 -0.16 12.63
C LYS A 251 14.38 -0.51 11.49
N ASP A 252 13.87 -1.19 10.48
CA ASP A 252 14.63 -1.47 9.26
C ASP A 252 14.77 -0.20 8.40
N ALA A 253 15.93 -0.02 7.79
CA ALA A 253 16.22 1.17 6.98
C ALA A 253 15.63 1.10 5.55
N TRP A 254 15.21 -0.08 5.10
CA TRP A 254 14.58 -0.34 3.80
C TRP A 254 13.65 -1.54 3.92
N VAL A 255 12.78 -1.72 2.92
CA VAL A 255 11.85 -2.86 2.82
C VAL A 255 12.44 -3.97 1.96
N LEU A 256 12.77 -3.70 0.69
CA LEU A 256 13.17 -4.74 -0.26
C LEU A 256 14.54 -4.50 -0.91
N SER A 257 14.91 -3.26 -1.19
CA SER A 257 16.12 -2.91 -1.93
C SER A 257 16.84 -1.70 -1.31
N PRO A 258 17.99 -1.90 -0.64
CA PRO A 258 18.79 -0.79 -0.13
C PRO A 258 19.29 0.14 -1.24
N LEU A 259 19.45 -0.38 -2.46
CA LEU A 259 19.92 0.41 -3.61
C LEU A 259 18.84 1.37 -4.11
N ILE A 260 17.58 0.94 -4.17
CA ILE A 260 16.45 1.83 -4.49
C ILE A 260 16.24 2.83 -3.37
N LYS A 261 16.29 2.40 -2.11
CA LYS A 261 16.16 3.28 -0.95
C LYS A 261 17.15 4.46 -1.02
N VAL A 262 18.42 4.17 -1.31
CA VAL A 262 19.45 5.22 -1.45
C VAL A 262 19.22 6.07 -2.70
N ALA A 263 18.83 5.49 -3.84
CA ALA A 263 18.60 6.24 -5.07
C ALA A 263 17.50 7.29 -4.93
N PHE A 264 16.42 6.99 -4.18
CA PHE A 264 15.30 7.91 -3.96
C PHE A 264 15.52 8.88 -2.79
N ALA A 265 16.64 8.75 -2.05
CA ALA A 265 17.08 9.76 -1.09
C ALA A 265 17.65 11.02 -1.76
N ASP A 266 17.80 11.01 -3.10
CA ASP A 266 18.24 12.16 -3.87
C ASP A 266 17.25 13.33 -3.74
N ARG A 267 17.80 14.49 -3.33
CA ARG A 267 17.05 15.74 -3.12
C ARG A 267 16.97 16.58 -4.40
N ASP A 268 17.72 16.23 -5.44
CA ASP A 268 17.63 16.88 -6.76
C ASP A 268 16.46 16.33 -7.59
N LEU A 269 15.77 15.28 -7.12
CA LEU A 269 14.54 14.78 -7.75
C LEU A 269 13.43 15.85 -7.74
N PRO A 270 12.69 16.04 -8.85
CA PRO A 270 11.66 17.08 -8.95
C PRO A 270 10.47 16.90 -8.00
N PHE A 271 10.16 15.65 -7.65
CA PHE A 271 9.11 15.31 -6.69
C PHE A 271 9.73 15.04 -5.31
N ASP A 272 9.15 15.63 -4.27
CA ASP A 272 9.62 15.38 -2.90
C ASP A 272 9.01 14.11 -2.30
N TRP A 273 9.76 13.01 -2.42
CA TRP A 273 9.41 11.69 -1.91
C TRP A 273 9.37 11.57 -0.37
N GLY A 274 9.64 12.64 0.38
CA GLY A 274 9.50 12.67 1.85
C GLY A 274 8.16 13.21 2.36
N TYR A 275 7.40 13.87 1.48
CA TYR A 275 6.15 14.59 1.81
C TYR A 275 5.14 14.44 0.67
N THR A 276 4.80 13.20 0.34
CA THR A 276 4.02 12.79 -0.82
C THR A 276 2.67 13.50 -0.90
N THR A 277 1.88 13.47 0.18
CA THR A 277 0.55 14.08 0.22
C THR A 277 0.61 15.61 0.10
N ARG A 278 1.66 16.24 0.63
CA ARG A 278 1.91 17.68 0.45
C ARG A 278 2.18 18.01 -1.02
N GLU A 279 3.00 17.22 -1.71
CA GLU A 279 3.27 17.41 -3.13
C GLU A 279 2.00 17.19 -3.98
N PHE A 280 1.14 16.22 -3.61
CA PHE A 280 -0.17 16.05 -4.24
C PHE A 280 -1.05 17.29 -4.04
N GLY A 281 -1.09 17.86 -2.82
CA GLY A 281 -1.79 19.10 -2.53
C GLY A 281 -1.28 20.28 -3.38
N ARG A 282 0.04 20.45 -3.50
CA ARG A 282 0.65 21.45 -4.39
C ARG A 282 0.24 21.23 -5.85
N GLY A 283 0.20 19.99 -6.31
CA GLY A 283 -0.30 19.63 -7.64
C GLY A 283 -1.77 20.03 -7.83
N ALA A 284 -2.63 19.72 -6.86
CA ALA A 284 -4.05 20.06 -6.88
C ALA A 284 -4.30 21.58 -6.94
N LEU A 285 -3.46 22.36 -6.24
CA LEU A 285 -3.47 23.83 -6.27
C LEU A 285 -2.80 24.43 -7.52
N ARG A 286 -2.22 23.60 -8.40
CA ARG A 286 -1.46 24.01 -9.59
C ARG A 286 -0.20 24.82 -9.25
N GLU A 287 0.42 24.51 -8.11
CA GLU A 287 1.64 25.12 -7.60
C GLU A 287 2.89 24.23 -7.80
N PHE A 288 2.69 23.00 -8.24
CA PHE A 288 3.76 22.10 -8.63
C PHE A 288 4.32 22.46 -10.01
N LYS A 289 5.65 22.39 -10.18
CA LYS A 289 6.32 22.67 -11.45
C LYS A 289 6.93 21.37 -11.99
N PRO A 290 6.32 20.73 -13.00
CA PRO A 290 6.86 19.51 -13.57
C PRO A 290 8.11 19.80 -14.41
N ALA A 291 8.95 18.78 -14.56
CA ALA A 291 9.99 18.77 -15.58
C ALA A 291 9.41 18.30 -16.93
N GLY A 292 10.08 18.61 -18.03
CA GLY A 292 9.74 18.08 -19.36
C GLY A 292 8.72 18.88 -20.17
N GLU A 293 8.33 20.07 -19.69
CA GLU A 293 7.54 21.02 -20.49
C GLU A 293 8.27 21.41 -21.79
N ARG A 294 7.50 21.82 -22.79
CA ARG A 294 7.99 22.15 -24.14
C ARG A 294 7.74 23.62 -24.52
N ASP A 295 7.38 24.45 -23.55
CA ASP A 295 7.14 25.89 -23.71
C ASP A 295 8.34 26.62 -24.32
N LEU A 296 9.57 26.18 -24.03
CA LEU A 296 10.79 26.75 -24.63
C LEU A 296 10.89 26.56 -26.16
N ILE A 297 10.15 25.61 -26.74
CA ILE A 297 10.21 25.26 -28.17
C ILE A 297 8.84 25.38 -28.87
N ILE A 298 7.84 25.96 -28.20
CA ILE A 298 6.49 26.17 -28.73
C ILE A 298 6.15 27.65 -28.57
N PRO A 299 5.75 28.36 -29.66
CA PRO A 299 5.33 29.76 -29.59
C PRO A 299 4.12 30.05 -28.71
#